data_AF-A0A6G2DCC2-F1
#
_entry.id   AF-A0A6G2DCC2-F1
#
_cell.length_a   1.000
_cell.length_b   1.000
_cell.length_c   1.000
_cell.angle_alpha   90.00
_cell.angle_beta   90.00
_cell.angle_gamma   90.00
#
_symmetry.space_group_name_H-M   'P 1'
#
loop_
_entity.id
_entity.type
_entity.pdbx_description
1 polymer ?
#
loop_
_entity_poly.entity_id
_entity_poly.type
_entity_poly.pdbx_seq_one_letter_code
_entity_poly.pdbx_strand_id
1 'polypeptide(L)'
;MTLVYQSTRDANNTVTASQAILQGLATDGGLFTPVTYPKVDLDFDKLKDASYQEVAKLVLSAFLDDFTAEELDYCINNAYDSKFDTPAIAPLVKLDGQYNLELFHGSTIAFKDMALSILPYFMTTAAKKHGLENKIVILTATSGDTGKAAMAGFADVPGTEIIVFYPKDGVSKIQELQMT
;
A
#
# COMPACT_ATOMS: atom_id res chain seq x y z
N MET A 1 18.66 -16.17 -2.03
CA MET A 1 19.03 -14.84 -2.54
C MET A 1 17.79 -13.99 -2.43
N THR A 2 17.92 -12.77 -1.93
CA THR A 2 16.84 -11.78 -1.87
C THR A 2 16.31 -11.49 -3.27
N LEU A 3 15.00 -11.35 -3.42
CA LEU A 3 14.33 -10.97 -4.65
C LEU A 3 14.76 -9.56 -5.06
N VAL A 4 15.14 -9.45 -6.33
CA VAL A 4 15.60 -8.19 -6.92
C VAL A 4 14.48 -7.59 -7.77
N TYR A 5 14.34 -6.27 -7.70
CA TYR A 5 13.46 -5.48 -8.54
C TYR A 5 14.30 -4.75 -9.57
N GLN A 6 13.83 -4.73 -10.81
CA GLN A 6 14.52 -4.19 -11.97
C GLN A 6 13.67 -3.12 -12.63
N SER A 7 14.31 -2.06 -13.14
CA SER A 7 13.62 -1.08 -13.97
C SER A 7 13.15 -1.69 -15.28
N THR A 8 11.90 -1.41 -15.64
CA THR A 8 11.33 -1.70 -16.97
C THR A 8 12.07 -1.05 -18.14
N ARG A 9 13.03 -0.14 -17.89
CA ARG A 9 13.81 0.56 -18.93
C ARG A 9 15.30 0.23 -18.94
N ASP A 10 15.84 -0.32 -17.86
CA ASP A 10 17.24 -0.73 -17.79
C ASP A 10 17.38 -1.98 -16.91
N ALA A 11 17.87 -3.05 -17.52
CA ALA A 11 18.06 -4.32 -16.85
C ALA A 11 19.16 -4.29 -15.77
N ASN A 12 20.07 -3.32 -15.82
CA ASN A 12 21.13 -3.14 -14.83
C ASN A 12 20.70 -2.23 -13.67
N ASN A 13 19.58 -1.53 -13.80
CA ASN A 13 19.01 -0.71 -12.74
C ASN A 13 18.19 -1.61 -11.80
N THR A 14 18.89 -2.17 -10.82
CA THR A 14 18.34 -3.16 -9.89
C THR A 14 18.44 -2.71 -8.45
N VAL A 15 17.38 -2.97 -7.67
CA VAL A 15 17.25 -2.60 -6.26
C VAL A 15 16.53 -3.70 -5.48
N THR A 16 16.61 -3.68 -4.15
CA THR A 16 15.73 -4.51 -3.30
C THR A 16 14.31 -3.95 -3.23
N ALA A 17 13.35 -4.70 -2.67
CA ALA A 17 11.97 -4.22 -2.58
C ALA A 17 11.84 -2.96 -1.70
N SER A 18 12.50 -2.94 -0.53
CA SER A 18 12.51 -1.76 0.35
C SER A 18 13.15 -0.54 -0.30
N GLN A 19 14.18 -0.71 -1.14
CA GLN A 19 14.77 0.38 -1.92
C GLN A 19 13.81 0.87 -3.01
N ALA A 20 13.15 -0.03 -3.74
CA ALA A 20 12.12 0.33 -4.72
C ALA A 20 10.98 1.14 -4.10
N ILE A 21 10.52 0.76 -2.89
CA ILE A 21 9.48 1.47 -2.14
C ILE A 21 9.91 2.90 -1.80
N LEU A 22 11.15 3.10 -1.35
CA LEU A 22 11.67 4.43 -1.01
C LEU A 22 11.89 5.31 -2.23
N GLN A 23 12.35 4.71 -3.33
CA GLN A 23 12.68 5.45 -4.54
C GLN A 23 11.43 5.80 -5.37
N GLY A 24 10.40 4.95 -5.34
CA GLY A 24 9.20 5.08 -6.16
C GLY A 24 9.49 4.81 -7.64
N LEU A 25 9.91 5.84 -8.37
CA LEU A 25 10.26 5.73 -9.79
C LEU A 25 11.74 5.33 -9.96
N ALA A 26 12.04 4.47 -10.93
CA ALA A 26 13.42 4.19 -11.28
C ALA A 26 14.12 5.47 -11.78
N THR A 27 15.44 5.57 -11.58
CA THR A 27 16.26 6.75 -11.95
C THR A 27 16.27 7.04 -13.46
N ASP A 28 15.94 6.05 -14.28
CA ASP A 28 15.77 6.13 -15.74
C ASP A 28 14.32 6.47 -16.18
N GLY A 29 13.44 6.76 -15.21
CA GLY A 29 12.03 7.05 -15.40
C GLY A 29 11.15 5.81 -15.64
N GLY A 30 11.70 4.60 -15.50
CA GLY A 30 10.97 3.34 -15.55
C GLY A 30 10.26 3.00 -14.23
N LEU A 31 9.47 1.94 -14.27
CA LEU A 31 8.86 1.32 -13.09
C LEU A 31 9.68 0.11 -12.66
N PHE A 32 9.75 -0.14 -11.34
CA PHE A 32 10.36 -1.33 -10.79
C PHE A 32 9.41 -2.53 -10.83
N THR A 33 9.90 -3.68 -11.31
CA THR A 33 9.18 -4.96 -11.32
C THR A 33 10.12 -6.07 -10.83
N PRO A 34 9.62 -7.12 -10.15
CA PRO A 34 10.49 -8.19 -9.68
C PRO A 34 11.08 -8.95 -10.89
N VAL A 35 12.37 -9.31 -10.82
CA VAL A 35 13.06 -10.03 -11.92
C VAL A 35 12.48 -11.42 -12.16
N THR A 36 11.86 -12.00 -11.13
CA THR A 36 11.12 -13.26 -11.19
C THR A 36 9.87 -13.12 -10.33
N TYR A 37 8.77 -13.75 -10.75
CA TYR A 37 7.57 -13.81 -9.92
C TYR A 37 7.68 -14.95 -8.91
N PRO A 38 7.63 -14.67 -7.60
CA PRO A 38 7.65 -15.70 -6.57
C PRO A 38 6.47 -16.67 -6.75
N LYS A 39 6.72 -17.96 -6.53
CA LYS A 39 5.65 -18.95 -6.41
C LYS A 39 5.20 -18.97 -4.95
N VAL A 40 3.93 -18.64 -4.72
CA VAL A 40 3.29 -18.76 -3.41
C VAL A 40 2.49 -20.05 -3.41
N ASP A 41 2.72 -20.90 -2.43
CA ASP A 41 1.90 -22.10 -2.25
C ASP A 41 0.56 -21.70 -1.62
N LEU A 42 -0.53 -21.96 -2.35
CA LEU A 42 -1.87 -21.55 -1.96
C LEU A 42 -2.65 -22.77 -1.47
N ASP A 43 -2.64 -22.96 -0.16
CA ASP A 43 -3.44 -23.97 0.52
C ASP A 43 -4.86 -23.44 0.76
N PHE A 44 -5.76 -23.66 -0.21
CA PHE A 44 -7.13 -23.14 -0.15
C PHE A 44 -7.95 -23.70 1.03
N ASP A 45 -7.59 -24.86 1.58
CA ASP A 45 -8.24 -25.40 2.76
C ASP A 45 -7.92 -24.61 4.02
N LYS A 46 -6.74 -23.98 4.08
CA LYS A 46 -6.38 -23.02 5.14
C LYS A 46 -6.84 -21.60 4.80
N LEU A 47 -6.66 -21.16 3.55
CA LEU A 47 -6.92 -19.78 3.14
C LEU A 47 -8.39 -19.39 3.24
N LYS A 48 -9.32 -20.34 3.13
CA LYS A 48 -10.76 -20.05 3.28
C LYS A 48 -11.14 -19.55 4.69
N ASP A 49 -10.36 -19.91 5.71
CA ASP A 49 -10.59 -19.57 7.11
C ASP A 49 -9.62 -18.48 7.61
N ALA A 50 -8.69 -18.02 6.74
CA ALA A 50 -7.69 -17.02 7.07
C ALA A 50 -8.28 -15.59 7.04
N SER A 51 -7.79 -14.75 7.96
CA SER A 51 -8.04 -13.32 7.95
C SER A 51 -7.36 -12.64 6.76
N TYR A 52 -7.82 -11.42 6.43
CA TYR A 52 -7.21 -10.62 5.36
C TYR A 52 -5.71 -10.39 5.62
N GLN A 53 -5.34 -10.16 6.88
CA GLN A 53 -3.97 -9.92 7.33
C GLN A 53 -3.08 -11.15 7.12
N GLU A 54 -3.58 -12.36 7.43
CA GLU A 54 -2.85 -13.61 7.21
C GLU A 54 -2.61 -13.87 5.72
N VAL A 55 -3.62 -13.63 4.88
CA VAL A 55 -3.48 -13.75 3.42
C VAL A 55 -2.50 -12.69 2.88
N ALA A 56 -2.62 -11.45 3.35
CA ALA A 56 -1.71 -10.36 2.99
C ALA A 56 -0.27 -10.72 3.38
N LYS A 57 -0.04 -11.28 4.58
CA LYS A 57 1.29 -11.70 5.03
C LYS A 57 1.86 -12.80 4.13
N LEU A 58 1.06 -13.81 3.78
CA LEU A 58 1.49 -14.90 2.90
C LEU A 58 1.97 -14.36 1.54
N VAL A 59 1.18 -13.48 0.93
CA VAL A 59 1.52 -12.92 -0.40
C VAL A 59 2.68 -11.95 -0.29
N LEU A 60 2.63 -10.97 0.61
CA LEU A 60 3.64 -9.92 0.72
C LEU A 60 5.01 -10.47 1.12
N SER A 61 5.09 -11.49 1.98
CA SER A 61 6.36 -12.10 2.37
C SER A 61 7.12 -12.72 1.20
N ALA A 62 6.42 -13.11 0.13
CA ALA A 62 7.05 -13.66 -1.07
C ALA A 62 7.66 -12.56 -1.96
N PHE A 63 7.07 -11.37 -1.98
CA PHE A 63 7.49 -10.24 -2.81
C PHE A 63 8.43 -9.26 -2.07
N LEU A 64 8.37 -9.23 -0.75
CA LEU A 64 9.11 -8.30 0.12
C LEU A 64 10.09 -9.09 1.01
N ASP A 65 10.86 -9.99 0.42
CA ASP A 65 11.73 -10.93 1.15
C ASP A 65 12.97 -10.27 1.79
N ASP A 66 13.15 -8.96 1.59
CA ASP A 66 14.09 -8.12 2.34
C ASP A 66 13.48 -7.48 3.60
N PHE A 67 12.17 -7.65 3.84
CA PHE A 67 11.50 -7.33 5.11
C PHE A 67 11.49 -8.56 6.03
N THR A 68 11.66 -8.36 7.33
CA THR A 68 11.49 -9.44 8.31
C THR A 68 10.01 -9.76 8.52
N ALA A 69 9.70 -10.92 9.10
CA ALA A 69 8.33 -11.29 9.41
C ALA A 69 7.67 -10.27 10.37
N GLU A 70 8.43 -9.77 11.35
CA GLU A 70 8.00 -8.78 12.33
C GLU A 70 7.75 -7.41 11.69
N GLU A 71 8.59 -7.01 10.73
CA GLU A 71 8.41 -5.79 9.94
C GLU A 71 7.13 -5.85 9.10
N LEU A 72 6.85 -7.00 8.47
CA LEU A 72 5.62 -7.21 7.71
C LEU A 72 4.38 -7.25 8.61
N ASP A 73 4.46 -7.93 9.75
CA ASP A 73 3.37 -7.94 10.75
C ASP A 73 3.05 -6.53 11.24
N TYR A 74 4.07 -5.73 11.52
CA TYR A 74 3.89 -4.31 11.86
C TYR A 74 3.17 -3.56 10.74
N CYS A 75 3.62 -3.67 9.49
CA CYS A 75 3.00 -2.95 8.38
C CYS A 75 1.54 -3.37 8.14
N ILE A 76 1.27 -4.67 8.14
CA ILE A 76 -0.05 -5.23 7.84
C ILE A 76 -1.06 -4.90 8.94
N ASN A 77 -0.68 -5.08 10.21
CA ASN A 77 -1.59 -4.87 11.34
C ASN A 77 -1.93 -3.39 11.55
N ASN A 78 -1.04 -2.46 11.19
CA ASN A 78 -1.36 -1.04 11.24
C ASN A 78 -2.07 -0.54 9.97
N ALA A 79 -1.99 -1.27 8.86
CA ALA A 79 -2.67 -0.91 7.63
C ALA A 79 -4.14 -1.33 7.60
N TYR A 80 -4.41 -2.59 7.98
CA TYR A 80 -5.72 -3.22 7.87
C TYR A 80 -6.29 -3.47 9.27
N ASP A 81 -6.72 -2.39 9.91
CA ASP A 81 -7.27 -2.36 11.26
C ASP A 81 -8.71 -1.80 11.26
N SER A 82 -9.14 -1.23 12.38
CA SER A 82 -10.44 -0.59 12.53
C SER A 82 -10.67 0.66 11.66
N LYS A 83 -9.68 1.11 10.87
CA LYS A 83 -9.88 2.10 9.80
C LYS A 83 -10.77 1.57 8.68
N PHE A 84 -10.89 0.25 8.58
CA PHE A 84 -11.88 -0.43 7.75
C PHE A 84 -13.13 -0.72 8.58
N ASP A 85 -14.30 -0.37 8.06
CA ASP A 85 -15.58 -0.49 8.78
C ASP A 85 -16.09 -1.94 8.93
N THR A 86 -15.34 -2.91 8.39
CA THR A 86 -15.62 -4.35 8.47
C THR A 86 -14.34 -5.14 8.78
N PRO A 87 -14.40 -6.13 9.69
CA PRO A 87 -13.24 -6.97 10.00
C PRO A 87 -12.81 -7.87 8.82
N ALA A 88 -13.67 -8.05 7.82
CA ALA A 88 -13.32 -8.78 6.60
C ALA A 88 -12.37 -7.99 5.68
N ILE A 89 -12.24 -6.67 5.88
CA ILE A 89 -11.49 -5.68 5.07
C ILE A 89 -12.01 -5.55 3.61
N ALA A 90 -12.14 -6.66 2.89
CA ALA A 90 -12.61 -6.76 1.51
C ALA A 90 -13.65 -7.90 1.35
N PRO A 91 -14.88 -7.73 1.87
CA PRO A 91 -15.91 -8.78 1.80
C PRO A 91 -16.37 -9.05 0.36
N LEU A 92 -16.76 -10.30 0.10
CA LEU A 92 -17.37 -10.72 -1.15
C LEU A 92 -18.88 -10.86 -0.97
N VAL A 93 -19.66 -9.98 -1.61
CA VAL A 93 -21.12 -9.93 -1.47
C VAL A 93 -21.81 -10.46 -2.73
N LYS A 94 -22.79 -11.34 -2.54
CA LYS A 94 -23.59 -11.87 -3.65
C LYS A 94 -24.82 -10.99 -3.90
N LEU A 95 -24.94 -10.43 -5.10
CA LEU A 95 -26.06 -9.60 -5.54
C LEU A 95 -26.54 -10.10 -6.92
N ASP A 96 -27.83 -10.40 -7.06
CA ASP A 96 -28.47 -10.79 -8.33
C ASP A 96 -27.72 -11.88 -9.13
N GLY A 97 -27.20 -12.88 -8.41
CA GLY A 97 -26.46 -13.99 -9.02
C GLY A 97 -24.99 -13.69 -9.36
N GLN A 98 -24.51 -12.49 -9.07
CA GLN A 98 -23.10 -12.08 -9.22
C GLN A 98 -22.43 -11.89 -7.86
N TYR A 99 -21.10 -11.91 -7.85
CA TYR A 99 -20.30 -11.61 -6.66
C TYR A 99 -19.59 -10.27 -6.86
N ASN A 100 -19.67 -9.41 -5.85
CA ASN A 100 -19.05 -8.09 -5.81
C ASN A 100 -18.01 -8.11 -4.69
N LEU A 101 -16.75 -7.82 -5.03
CA LEU A 101 -15.70 -7.62 -4.04
C LEU A 101 -15.73 -6.16 -3.60
N GLU A 102 -16.17 -5.92 -2.38
CA GLU A 102 -16.32 -4.58 -1.84
C GLU A 102 -14.97 -4.10 -1.32
N LEU A 103 -14.36 -3.15 -2.03
CA LEU A 103 -13.04 -2.56 -1.68
C LEU A 103 -13.17 -1.13 -1.13
N PHE A 104 -14.37 -0.73 -0.72
CA PHE A 104 -14.69 0.63 -0.30
C PHE A 104 -14.95 0.74 1.20
N HIS A 105 -14.50 -0.24 1.99
CA HIS A 105 -14.71 -0.24 3.44
C HIS A 105 -13.65 0.54 4.22
N GLY A 106 -12.61 1.03 3.55
CA GLY A 106 -11.60 1.88 4.17
C GLY A 106 -12.12 3.30 4.47
N SER A 107 -11.31 4.08 5.18
CA SER A 107 -11.66 5.41 5.67
C SER A 107 -12.07 6.40 4.57
N THR A 108 -11.74 6.11 3.31
CA THR A 108 -12.06 6.99 2.20
C THR A 108 -13.18 6.52 1.28
N ILE A 109 -13.75 5.34 1.54
CA ILE A 109 -14.81 4.75 0.74
C ILE A 109 -14.36 4.53 -0.72
N ALA A 110 -13.10 4.15 -0.89
CA ALA A 110 -12.50 3.91 -2.20
C ALA A 110 -11.44 2.81 -2.14
N PHE A 111 -11.32 2.03 -3.22
CA PHE A 111 -10.35 0.93 -3.32
C PHE A 111 -8.88 1.33 -3.12
N LYS A 112 -8.56 2.62 -3.24
CA LYS A 112 -7.20 3.13 -3.02
C LYS A 112 -6.76 2.96 -1.56
N ASP A 113 -7.71 2.86 -0.63
CA ASP A 113 -7.42 2.59 0.78
C ASP A 113 -6.67 1.28 0.98
N MET A 114 -6.91 0.27 0.13
CA MET A 114 -6.22 -1.02 0.22
C MET A 114 -4.69 -0.85 0.08
N ALA A 115 -4.23 0.01 -0.83
CA ALA A 115 -2.80 0.22 -1.07
C ALA A 115 -2.22 1.37 -0.23
N LEU A 116 -2.97 2.47 -0.10
CA LEU A 116 -2.49 3.68 0.57
C LEU A 116 -2.52 3.56 2.10
N SER A 117 -3.28 2.61 2.67
CA SER A 117 -3.22 2.35 4.12
C SER A 117 -1.94 1.63 4.54
N ILE A 118 -1.30 0.84 3.66
CA ILE A 118 -0.07 0.10 4.01
C ILE A 118 1.22 0.82 3.59
N LEU A 119 1.17 1.62 2.53
CA LEU A 119 2.33 2.31 1.98
C LEU A 119 3.15 3.13 3.01
N PRO A 120 2.54 3.93 3.92
CA PRO A 120 3.29 4.69 4.92
C PRO A 120 4.12 3.81 5.85
N TYR A 121 3.57 2.65 6.24
CA TYR A 121 4.28 1.70 7.10
C TYR A 121 5.42 1.01 6.36
N PHE A 122 5.23 0.68 5.08
CA PHE A 122 6.32 0.20 4.25
C PHE A 122 7.43 1.24 4.07
N MET A 123 7.08 2.49 3.78
CA MET A 123 8.06 3.56 3.60
C MET A 123 8.86 3.84 4.87
N THR A 124 8.19 3.95 6.02
CA THR A 124 8.87 4.20 7.30
C THR A 124 9.72 3.02 7.76
N THR A 125 9.26 1.78 7.52
CA THR A 125 10.03 0.57 7.82
C THR A 125 11.26 0.45 6.91
N ALA A 126 11.10 0.70 5.61
CA ALA A 126 12.21 0.74 4.67
C ALA A 126 13.21 1.86 5.01
N ALA A 127 12.73 3.05 5.37
CA ALA A 127 13.59 4.16 5.76
C ALA A 127 14.45 3.82 6.97
N LYS A 128 13.86 3.24 8.02
CA LYS A 128 14.59 2.76 9.20
C LYS A 128 15.62 1.68 8.84
N LYS A 129 15.25 0.71 8.00
CA LYS A 129 16.14 -0.37 7.54
C LYS A 129 17.38 0.17 6.83
N HIS A 130 17.23 1.25 6.05
CA HIS A 130 18.33 1.89 5.32
C HIS A 130 18.99 3.05 6.07
N GLY A 131 18.72 3.22 7.37
CA GLY A 131 19.33 4.27 8.20
C GLY A 131 18.95 5.70 7.78
N LEU A 132 17.79 5.87 7.14
CA LEU A 132 17.26 7.17 6.77
C LEU A 132 16.50 7.78 7.96
N GLU A 133 17.09 8.80 8.57
CA GLU A 133 16.52 9.48 9.74
C GLU A 133 15.64 10.69 9.37
N ASN A 134 15.66 11.10 8.11
CA ASN A 134 14.89 12.24 7.63
C ASN A 134 13.40 11.93 7.59
N LYS A 135 12.59 12.93 7.93
CA LYS A 135 11.14 12.87 7.74
C LYS A 135 10.80 12.75 6.24
N ILE A 136 9.89 11.86 5.90
CA ILE A 136 9.41 11.68 4.53
C ILE A 136 8.22 12.62 4.32
N VAL A 137 8.37 13.60 3.42
CA VAL A 137 7.27 14.51 3.05
C VAL A 137 6.71 14.08 1.70
N ILE A 138 5.45 13.65 1.71
CA ILE A 138 4.70 13.29 0.50
C ILE A 138 4.07 14.55 -0.08
N LEU A 139 4.47 14.91 -1.30
CA LEU A 139 3.90 16.02 -2.05
C LEU A 139 3.11 15.49 -3.23
N THR A 140 1.80 15.73 -3.27
CA THR A 140 0.95 15.21 -4.35
C THR A 140 -0.11 16.23 -4.79
N ALA A 141 -0.62 16.06 -6.00
CA ALA A 141 -1.77 16.80 -6.52
C ALA A 141 -2.91 15.82 -6.82
N THR A 142 -4.14 16.20 -6.49
CA THR A 142 -5.34 15.38 -6.71
C THR A 142 -6.43 16.17 -7.43
N SER A 143 -7.27 15.46 -8.17
CA SER A 143 -8.57 15.94 -8.67
C SER A 143 -9.76 15.41 -7.85
N GLY A 144 -9.50 14.78 -6.69
CA GLY A 144 -10.53 14.18 -5.83
C GLY A 144 -9.96 13.06 -4.95
N ASP A 145 -10.44 11.84 -5.14
CA ASP A 145 -10.31 10.71 -4.19
C ASP A 145 -8.87 10.30 -3.84
N THR A 146 -7.93 10.39 -4.79
CA THR A 146 -6.54 9.93 -4.56
C THR A 146 -5.85 10.71 -3.45
N GLY A 147 -6.02 12.03 -3.41
CA GLY A 147 -5.44 12.88 -2.38
C GLY A 147 -6.01 12.58 -1.00
N LYS A 148 -7.33 12.33 -0.91
CA LYS A 148 -7.97 11.92 0.34
C LYS A 148 -7.44 10.58 0.83
N ALA A 149 -7.38 9.56 -0.02
CA ALA A 149 -6.86 8.24 0.34
C ALA A 149 -5.39 8.31 0.79
N ALA A 150 -4.58 9.16 0.16
CA ALA A 150 -3.22 9.42 0.61
C ALA A 150 -3.19 10.14 1.96
N MET A 151 -4.02 11.17 2.17
CA MET A 151 -4.11 11.88 3.45
C MET A 151 -4.51 10.96 4.59
N ALA A 152 -5.54 10.13 4.39
CA ALA A 152 -6.00 9.17 5.39
C ALA A 152 -4.95 8.08 5.67
N GLY A 153 -4.26 7.59 4.64
CA GLY A 153 -3.19 6.61 4.81
C GLY A 153 -2.03 7.14 5.63
N PHE A 154 -1.52 8.33 5.28
CA PHE A 154 -0.36 8.96 5.93
C PHE A 154 -0.71 9.72 7.22
N ALA A 155 -1.99 9.87 7.58
CA ALA A 155 -2.43 10.54 8.79
C ALA A 155 -1.81 9.88 10.03
N ASP A 156 -1.21 10.70 10.89
CA ASP A 156 -0.62 10.30 12.19
C ASP A 156 0.43 9.18 12.12
N VAL A 157 1.01 8.89 10.94
CA VAL A 157 2.10 7.92 10.80
C VAL A 157 3.45 8.58 11.14
N PRO A 158 4.13 8.16 12.23
CA PRO A 158 5.37 8.79 12.67
C PRO A 158 6.48 8.75 11.59
N GLY A 159 7.19 9.86 11.44
CA GLY A 159 8.24 10.00 10.42
C GLY A 159 7.73 10.35 9.03
N THR A 160 6.42 10.59 8.86
CA THR A 160 5.84 11.06 7.60
C THR A 160 5.09 12.38 7.75
N GLU A 161 4.94 13.08 6.63
CA GLU A 161 4.14 14.27 6.44
C GLU A 161 3.50 14.18 5.05
N ILE A 162 2.33 14.79 4.86
CA ILE A 162 1.68 14.84 3.56
C ILE A 162 1.15 16.24 3.26
N ILE A 163 1.38 16.69 2.04
CA ILE A 163 0.91 17.95 1.49
C ILE A 163 0.17 17.63 0.19
N VAL A 164 -1.11 17.97 0.14
CA VAL A 164 -1.97 17.71 -1.02
C VAL A 164 -2.41 19.03 -1.65
N PHE A 165 -2.09 19.21 -2.93
CA PHE A 165 -2.67 20.26 -3.75
C PHE A 165 -3.93 19.74 -4.45
N TYR A 166 -4.98 20.54 -4.45
CA TYR A 166 -6.18 20.27 -5.24
C TYR A 166 -6.70 21.58 -5.86
N PRO A 167 -7.34 21.52 -7.04
CA PRO A 167 -7.93 22.70 -7.65
C PRO A 167 -9.11 23.18 -6.80
N LYS A 168 -9.09 24.43 -6.36
CA LYS A 168 -10.08 25.04 -5.45
C LYS A 168 -11.53 24.75 -5.85
N ASP A 169 -11.83 24.80 -7.15
CA ASP A 169 -13.17 24.59 -7.70
C ASP A 169 -13.27 23.33 -8.57
N GLY A 170 -12.28 22.42 -8.48
CA GLY A 170 -12.18 21.23 -9.34
C GLY A 170 -12.40 19.90 -8.62
N VAL A 171 -12.87 19.93 -7.37
CA VAL A 171 -13.24 18.74 -6.58
C VAL A 171 -14.69 18.82 -6.15
N SER A 172 -15.36 17.68 -6.00
CA SER A 172 -16.74 17.65 -5.50
C SER A 172 -16.80 18.12 -4.04
N LYS A 173 -17.98 18.57 -3.60
CA LYS A 173 -18.14 19.06 -2.22
C LYS A 173 -17.84 18.00 -1.15
N ILE A 174 -18.19 16.75 -1.43
CA ILE A 174 -17.91 15.62 -0.53
C ILE A 174 -16.40 15.37 -0.44
N GLN A 175 -15.69 15.41 -1.57
CA GLN A 175 -14.24 15.24 -1.58
C GLN A 175 -13.52 16.39 -0.86
N GLU A 176 -13.97 17.63 -1.05
CA GLU A 176 -13.44 18.80 -0.34
C GLU A 176 -13.58 18.64 1.18
N LEU A 177 -14.79 18.34 1.68
CA LEU A 177 -15.08 18.15 3.11
C LEU A 177 -14.32 16.98 3.75
N GLN A 178 -13.77 16.09 2.95
CA GLN A 178 -12.98 14.97 3.43
C GLN A 178 -11.47 15.27 3.45
N MET A 179 -11.04 16.34 2.77
CA MET A 179 -9.66 16.83 2.78
C MET A 179 -9.44 17.99 3.76
N THR A 180 -10.48 18.75 4.10
CA THR A 180 -10.43 19.94 5.00
C THR A 180 -11.21 19.72 6.28
#